data_AF-A0A081N3M2-F1
#
_entry.id   AF-A0A081N3M2-F1
#
_cell.length_a   1.000
_cell.length_b   1.000
_cell.length_c   1.000
_cell.angle_alpha   90.00
_cell.angle_beta   90.00
_cell.angle_gamma   90.00
#
_symmetry.space_group_name_H-M   'P 1'
#
loop_
_entity.id
_entity.type
_entity.pdbx_description
1 polymer ?
#
loop_
_entity_poly.entity_id
_entity_poly.type
_entity_poly.pdbx_seq_one_letter_code
_entity_poly.pdbx_strand_id
1 'polypeptide(L)'
;MAFLQSHQLQPENLPRFIARQQDHTQQQEQIIELKELIEVLEAETRRLKKLPAKPDIKPNTKPPDDDPGRYEDEEPGAENNDEANSGSSQKRKVKKPNENTRQQRKQPPKSPAEASISIAVTDVPQGSTRNGTTPFHVQELTIQTSSFKYLLEQWVTADGQTIKAKPPADLHGHHYGPVLQAYILHQYRGCSVTQPELLEWLWDIGLSISSGELSQLLTQGHEQFHSEKTELPATGIRCSSYIQTDDTGTRHQEQNGYCTIINNESFARLKSTGSLTTFNDGARQFGVFKLPCGICSSYRELTIQQAWHSGLINRNERTR
;
A
#
# COMPACT_ATOMS: atom_id res chain seq x y z
N MET A 1 -12.37 38.46 6.17
CA MET A 1 -13.24 39.35 5.36
C MET A 1 -12.71 39.34 3.93
N ALA A 2 -13.35 38.57 3.05
CA ALA A 2 -12.93 38.46 1.66
C ALA A 2 -13.31 39.74 0.89
N PHE A 3 -12.30 40.37 0.29
CA PHE A 3 -12.46 41.50 -0.62
C PHE A 3 -13.26 41.05 -1.84
N LEU A 4 -14.55 41.40 -1.88
CA LEU A 4 -15.34 41.30 -3.10
C LEU A 4 -14.88 42.40 -4.06
N GLN A 5 -14.37 41.99 -5.22
CA GLN A 5 -13.96 42.88 -6.32
C GLN A 5 -15.16 43.73 -6.77
N SER A 6 -15.13 45.01 -6.40
CA SER A 6 -16.11 46.05 -6.75
C SER A 6 -16.06 46.48 -8.23
N HIS A 7 -15.51 45.65 -9.13
CA HIS A 7 -15.33 45.96 -10.55
C HIS A 7 -16.35 45.30 -11.49
N GLN A 8 -17.29 44.49 -10.97
CA GLN A 8 -18.26 43.74 -11.79
C GLN A 8 -19.68 44.35 -11.86
N LEU A 9 -19.95 45.46 -11.16
CA LEU A 9 -21.28 46.09 -11.12
C LEU A 9 -21.24 47.50 -11.76
N GLN A 10 -20.72 47.59 -12.99
CA GLN A 10 -20.92 48.77 -13.85
C GLN A 10 -22.23 48.58 -14.65
N PRO A 11 -23.06 49.62 -14.86
CA PRO A 11 -24.39 49.51 -15.47
C PRO A 11 -24.35 48.95 -16.90
N GLU A 12 -23.25 49.15 -17.65
CA GLU A 12 -23.06 48.56 -18.99
C GLU A 12 -22.92 47.03 -19.02
N ASN A 13 -22.55 46.37 -17.91
CA ASN A 13 -22.33 44.92 -17.84
C ASN A 13 -23.51 44.14 -17.24
N LEU A 14 -24.52 44.84 -16.72
CA LEU A 14 -25.70 44.27 -16.08
C LEU A 14 -26.52 43.33 -16.98
N PRO A 15 -26.77 43.65 -18.28
CA PRO A 15 -27.53 42.75 -19.16
C PRO A 15 -26.79 41.43 -19.40
N ARG A 16 -25.46 41.49 -19.52
CA ARG A 16 -24.59 40.32 -19.75
C ARG A 16 -24.51 39.42 -18.50
N PHE A 17 -24.53 40.03 -17.32
CA PHE A 17 -24.61 39.31 -16.06
C PHE A 17 -25.96 38.60 -15.89
N ILE A 18 -27.08 39.28 -16.20
CA ILE A 18 -28.42 38.68 -16.14
C ILE A 18 -28.54 37.51 -17.12
N ALA A 19 -28.08 37.67 -18.37
CA ALA A 19 -28.07 36.59 -19.36
C ALA A 19 -27.25 35.38 -18.88
N ARG A 20 -26.06 35.60 -18.30
CA ARG A 20 -25.24 34.53 -17.74
C ARG A 20 -25.93 33.82 -16.56
N GLN A 21 -26.62 34.56 -15.71
CA GLN A 21 -27.37 33.95 -14.60
C GLN A 21 -28.55 33.12 -15.11
N GLN A 22 -29.23 33.56 -16.17
CA GLN A 22 -30.29 32.80 -16.84
C GLN A 22 -29.76 31.51 -17.49
N ASP A 23 -28.61 31.58 -18.17
CA ASP A 23 -27.95 30.40 -18.74
C ASP A 23 -27.56 29.39 -17.64
N HIS A 24 -27.02 29.87 -16.52
CA HIS A 24 -26.67 29.02 -15.39
C HIS A 24 -27.91 28.33 -14.78
N THR A 25 -29.04 29.02 -14.67
CA THR A 25 -30.29 28.41 -14.18
C THR A 25 -30.83 27.35 -15.15
N GLN A 26 -30.82 27.63 -16.46
CA GLN A 26 -31.24 26.65 -17.46
C GLN A 26 -30.33 25.41 -17.48
N GLN A 27 -29.02 25.61 -17.32
CA GLN A 27 -28.06 24.50 -17.19
C GLN A 27 -28.33 23.66 -15.94
N GLN A 28 -28.70 24.28 -14.82
CA GLN A 28 -29.05 23.56 -13.59
C GLN A 28 -30.31 22.72 -13.76
N GLU A 29 -31.34 23.24 -14.43
CA GLU A 29 -32.58 22.51 -14.75
C GLU A 29 -32.28 21.29 -15.63
N GLN A 30 -31.50 21.46 -16.71
CA GLN A 30 -31.08 20.35 -17.57
C GLN A 30 -30.27 19.27 -16.82
N ILE A 31 -29.41 19.68 -15.88
CA ILE A 31 -28.65 18.74 -15.05
C ILE A 31 -29.58 17.93 -14.14
N ILE A 32 -30.64 18.53 -13.62
CA ILE A 32 -31.63 17.83 -12.79
C ILE A 32 -32.37 16.78 -13.63
N GLU A 33 -32.90 17.18 -14.79
CA GLU A 33 -33.62 16.28 -15.70
C GLU A 33 -32.74 15.10 -16.17
N LEU A 34 -31.48 15.37 -16.55
CA LEU A 34 -30.55 14.33 -16.97
C LEU A 34 -30.21 13.37 -15.83
N LYS A 35 -30.11 13.84 -14.58
CA LYS A 35 -29.88 12.98 -13.42
C LYS A 35 -31.06 12.06 -13.15
N GLU A 36 -32.28 12.58 -13.26
CA GLU A 36 -33.50 11.76 -13.13
C GLU A 36 -33.55 10.67 -14.22
N LEU A 37 -33.25 11.02 -15.47
CA LEU A 37 -33.21 10.05 -16.57
C LEU A 37 -32.14 8.96 -16.34
N ILE A 38 -30.94 9.35 -15.88
CA ILE A 38 -29.88 8.39 -15.55
C ILE A 38 -30.34 7.44 -14.44
N GLU A 39 -31.03 7.94 -13.43
CA GLU A 39 -31.52 7.11 -12.33
C GLU A 39 -32.55 6.07 -12.82
N VAL A 40 -33.45 6.46 -13.71
CA VAL A 40 -34.43 5.56 -14.35
C VAL A 40 -33.73 4.50 -15.21
N LEU A 41 -32.78 4.90 -16.06
CA LEU A 41 -32.04 3.97 -16.92
C LEU A 41 -31.14 3.02 -16.12
N GLU A 42 -30.52 3.50 -15.04
CA GLU A 42 -29.77 2.65 -14.11
C GLU A 42 -30.67 1.62 -13.40
N ALA A 43 -31.91 2.00 -13.06
CA ALA A 43 -32.87 1.09 -12.44
C ALA A 43 -33.35 0.03 -13.44
N GLU A 44 -33.60 0.42 -14.69
CA GLU A 44 -34.02 -0.50 -15.75
C GLU A 44 -32.92 -1.51 -16.12
N THR A 45 -31.68 -1.04 -16.25
CA THR A 45 -30.52 -1.92 -16.46
C THR A 45 -30.27 -2.86 -15.28
N ARG A 46 -30.47 -2.42 -14.03
CA ARG A 46 -30.37 -3.29 -12.84
C ARG A 46 -31.47 -4.35 -12.81
N ARG A 47 -32.70 -4.01 -13.20
CA ARG A 47 -33.81 -4.96 -13.34
C ARG A 47 -33.50 -6.02 -14.40
N LEU A 48 -33.07 -5.59 -15.59
CA LEU A 48 -32.74 -6.50 -16.70
C LEU A 48 -31.56 -7.43 -16.36
N LYS A 49 -30.57 -6.92 -15.61
CA LYS A 49 -29.37 -7.68 -15.21
C LYS A 49 -29.51 -8.46 -13.89
N LYS A 50 -30.70 -8.46 -13.25
CA LYS A 50 -30.96 -9.13 -11.95
C LYS A 50 -29.94 -8.77 -10.86
N LEU A 51 -29.51 -7.52 -10.82
CA LEU A 51 -28.53 -7.03 -9.84
C LEU A 51 -29.23 -6.65 -8.51
N PRO A 52 -28.55 -6.77 -7.36
CA PRO A 52 -29.10 -6.32 -6.07
C PRO A 52 -29.36 -4.80 -6.06
N ALA A 53 -30.25 -4.35 -5.18
CA ALA A 53 -30.62 -2.94 -5.04
C ALA A 53 -29.40 -2.05 -4.72
N LYS A 54 -29.43 -0.77 -5.13
CA LYS A 54 -28.36 0.19 -4.84
C LYS A 54 -28.23 0.31 -3.32
N PRO A 55 -27.03 0.17 -2.74
CA PRO A 55 -26.84 0.37 -1.31
C PRO A 55 -27.14 1.83 -0.95
N ASP A 56 -28.01 2.04 0.04
CA ASP A 56 -28.25 3.35 0.63
C ASP A 56 -27.08 3.71 1.55
N ILE A 57 -26.18 4.57 1.06
CA ILE A 57 -25.01 5.03 1.81
C ILE A 57 -25.33 6.43 2.33
N LYS A 58 -25.70 6.52 3.61
CA LYS A 58 -25.89 7.80 4.27
C LYS A 58 -24.54 8.54 4.41
N PRO A 59 -24.50 9.87 4.20
CA PRO A 59 -23.29 10.64 4.40
C PRO A 59 -22.84 10.57 5.85
N ASN A 60 -21.54 10.32 6.05
CA ASN A 60 -20.95 10.05 7.34
C ASN A 60 -20.96 11.32 8.21
N THR A 61 -21.94 11.43 9.12
CA THR A 61 -21.96 12.49 10.14
C THR A 61 -21.01 12.05 11.25
N LYS A 62 -19.94 12.83 11.50
CA LYS A 62 -19.05 12.58 12.64
C LYS A 62 -19.86 12.70 13.95
N PRO A 63 -19.76 11.75 14.89
CA PRO A 63 -20.31 11.95 16.24
C PRO A 63 -19.57 13.10 16.94
N PRO A 64 -20.25 13.89 17.80
CA PRO A 64 -19.57 14.83 18.69
C PRO A 64 -18.63 14.09 19.65
N ASP A 65 -17.48 14.69 19.96
CA ASP A 65 -16.54 14.20 20.95
C ASP A 65 -17.13 14.38 22.36
N ASP A 66 -17.54 13.29 23.02
CA ASP A 66 -18.00 13.31 24.41
C ASP A 66 -16.86 12.97 25.39
N ASP A 67 -16.67 13.93 26.29
CA ASP A 67 -15.80 14.06 27.47
C ASP A 67 -15.80 12.84 28.41
N PRO A 68 -14.65 12.35 28.91
CA PRO A 68 -14.59 11.16 29.75
C PRO A 68 -14.83 11.53 31.22
N GLY A 69 -16.06 11.38 31.70
CA GLY A 69 -16.29 11.49 33.14
C GLY A 69 -17.72 11.44 33.62
N ARG A 70 -18.34 10.24 33.65
CA ARG A 70 -19.28 9.87 34.73
C ARG A 70 -19.62 8.37 34.70
N TYR A 71 -19.20 7.64 35.72
CA TYR A 71 -19.77 6.35 36.08
C TYR A 71 -20.91 6.62 37.06
N GLU A 72 -22.15 6.41 36.65
CA GLU A 72 -23.26 6.22 37.58
C GLU A 72 -24.08 5.02 37.10
N ASP A 73 -23.93 3.93 37.85
CA ASP A 73 -24.79 2.74 37.85
C ASP A 73 -26.18 3.14 38.37
N GLU A 74 -27.25 3.03 37.57
CA GLU A 74 -28.61 2.80 38.09
C GLU A 74 -29.46 2.01 37.07
N GLU A 75 -29.84 0.78 37.46
CA GLU A 75 -31.13 0.15 37.18
C GLU A 75 -31.99 0.31 38.46
N PRO A 76 -33.34 0.33 38.44
CA PRO A 76 -34.20 -0.60 37.67
C PRO A 76 -35.56 -0.03 37.20
N GLY A 77 -36.35 -0.82 36.45
CA GLY A 77 -37.82 -0.65 36.47
C GLY A 77 -38.65 -1.13 35.26
N ALA A 78 -39.11 -2.38 35.35
CA ALA A 78 -40.47 -2.86 35.06
C ALA A 78 -41.09 -2.81 33.64
N GLU A 79 -41.25 -4.02 33.08
CA GLU A 79 -42.50 -4.63 32.59
C GLU A 79 -43.28 -3.95 31.43
N ASN A 80 -43.32 -4.65 30.28
CA ASN A 80 -44.49 -5.47 29.92
C ASN A 80 -44.23 -6.40 28.72
N ASN A 81 -44.89 -7.55 28.79
CA ASN A 81 -44.86 -8.68 27.86
C ASN A 81 -45.41 -8.31 26.47
N ASP A 82 -44.89 -8.97 25.43
CA ASP A 82 -45.72 -9.76 24.51
C ASP A 82 -44.87 -10.75 23.71
N GLU A 83 -45.42 -11.96 23.62
CA GLU A 83 -44.79 -13.22 23.26
C GLU A 83 -45.10 -13.56 21.79
N ALA A 84 -44.09 -13.61 20.90
CA ALA A 84 -44.21 -14.25 19.58
C ALA A 84 -42.86 -14.57 18.92
N ASN A 85 -42.32 -15.73 19.31
CA ASN A 85 -41.63 -16.76 18.51
C ASN A 85 -40.71 -16.39 17.30
N SER A 86 -39.50 -16.96 17.39
CA SER A 86 -38.67 -17.57 16.34
C SER A 86 -37.51 -16.76 15.72
N GLY A 87 -36.30 -17.31 15.90
CA GLY A 87 -35.12 -17.00 15.08
C GLY A 87 -34.11 -16.04 15.69
N SER A 88 -33.56 -16.37 16.86
CA SER A 88 -32.46 -15.60 17.47
C SER A 88 -31.28 -15.49 16.50
N SER A 89 -31.13 -14.32 15.88
CA SER A 89 -29.88 -13.90 15.27
C SER A 89 -28.87 -13.69 16.38
N GLN A 90 -28.20 -14.76 16.82
CA GLN A 90 -27.03 -14.63 17.68
C GLN A 90 -25.99 -13.83 16.91
N LYS A 91 -25.96 -12.51 17.13
CA LYS A 91 -24.80 -11.68 16.81
C LYS A 91 -23.63 -12.35 17.53
N ARG A 92 -22.81 -13.07 16.77
CA ARG A 92 -21.57 -13.66 17.28
C ARG A 92 -20.82 -12.54 17.98
N LYS A 93 -20.71 -12.61 19.31
CA LYS A 93 -19.82 -11.74 20.08
C LYS A 93 -18.43 -11.95 19.48
N VAL A 94 -17.97 -10.98 18.70
CA VAL A 94 -16.61 -10.98 18.18
C VAL A 94 -15.71 -11.01 19.40
N LYS A 95 -14.92 -12.08 19.54
CA LYS A 95 -13.96 -12.21 20.64
C LYS A 95 -13.04 -10.99 20.61
N LYS A 96 -12.81 -10.38 21.77
CA LYS A 96 -11.85 -9.28 21.94
C LYS A 96 -10.49 -9.72 21.35
N PRO A 97 -9.70 -8.81 20.75
CA PRO A 97 -8.38 -9.16 20.23
C PRO A 97 -7.57 -9.87 21.32
N ASN A 98 -7.09 -11.09 21.04
CA ASN A 98 -6.14 -11.79 21.92
C ASN A 98 -4.70 -11.42 21.52
N GLU A 99 -3.70 -11.89 22.28
CA GLU A 99 -2.28 -11.71 21.94
C GLU A 99 -1.90 -12.22 20.54
N ASN A 100 -2.62 -13.23 20.03
CA ASN A 100 -2.39 -13.80 18.69
C ASN A 100 -3.11 -13.00 17.59
N THR A 101 -3.89 -11.97 17.94
CA THR A 101 -4.58 -11.14 16.96
C THR A 101 -3.60 -10.10 16.45
N ARG A 102 -3.32 -10.15 15.14
CA ARG A 102 -2.39 -9.23 14.46
C ARG A 102 -2.72 -7.79 14.83
N GLN A 103 -1.85 -7.17 15.63
CA GLN A 103 -1.99 -5.78 16.00
C GLN A 103 -1.74 -4.92 14.76
N GLN A 104 -2.60 -3.93 14.54
CA GLN A 104 -2.34 -2.94 13.51
C GLN A 104 -1.02 -2.24 13.82
N ARG A 105 -0.20 -2.07 12.79
CA ARG A 105 1.09 -1.39 12.91
C ARG A 105 0.86 0.02 13.46
N LYS A 106 1.45 0.29 14.61
CA LYS A 106 1.44 1.63 15.20
C LYS A 106 2.50 2.49 14.51
N GLN A 107 2.26 3.80 14.48
CA GLN A 107 3.27 4.75 14.03
C GLN A 107 4.56 4.54 14.85
N PRO A 108 5.74 4.44 14.20
CA PRO A 108 6.99 4.33 14.92
C PRO A 108 7.23 5.59 15.76
N PRO A 109 7.95 5.48 16.90
CA PRO A 109 8.32 6.64 17.70
C PRO A 109 9.18 7.61 16.89
N LYS A 110 9.12 8.91 17.22
CA LYS A 110 9.97 9.93 16.59
C LYS A 110 11.45 9.62 16.90
N SER A 111 12.29 9.73 15.88
CA SER A 111 13.74 9.58 16.04
C SER A 111 14.31 10.72 16.89
N PRO A 112 15.38 10.48 17.68
CA PRO A 112 16.12 11.55 18.33
C PRO A 112 16.60 12.59 17.32
N ALA A 113 16.62 13.86 17.72
CA ALA A 113 17.20 14.93 16.89
C ALA A 113 18.73 14.79 16.88
N GLU A 114 19.33 14.75 15.69
CA GLU A 114 20.77 14.66 15.50
C GLU A 114 21.48 15.99 15.82
N ALA A 115 20.80 17.11 15.55
CA ALA A 115 21.27 18.45 15.84
C ALA A 115 20.10 19.37 16.25
N SER A 116 20.42 20.44 16.97
CA SER A 116 19.47 21.51 17.31
C SER A 116 19.95 22.84 16.75
N ILE A 117 19.10 23.50 15.98
CA ILE A 117 19.39 24.81 15.38
C ILE A 117 18.50 25.83 16.09
N SER A 118 19.11 26.81 16.73
CA SER A 118 18.37 27.90 17.38
C SER A 118 17.98 28.96 16.36
N ILE A 119 16.67 29.19 16.19
CA ILE A 119 16.14 30.21 15.30
C ILE A 119 15.72 31.41 16.15
N ALA A 120 16.32 32.57 15.88
CA ALA A 120 15.96 33.81 16.56
C ALA A 120 14.68 34.41 15.96
N VAL A 121 13.83 34.98 16.82
CA VAL A 121 12.66 35.76 16.37
C VAL A 121 13.15 37.08 15.78
N THR A 122 12.69 37.44 14.58
CA THR A 122 12.92 38.76 13.98
C THR A 122 11.87 39.75 14.47
N ASP A 123 12.23 41.03 14.58
CA ASP A 123 11.30 42.13 14.92
C ASP A 123 10.61 42.02 16.29
N VAL A 124 11.39 41.72 17.33
CA VAL A 124 10.89 41.67 18.71
C VAL A 124 10.53 43.08 19.19
N PRO A 125 9.26 43.36 19.59
CA PRO A 125 8.86 44.68 20.07
C PRO A 125 9.65 45.14 21.29
N GLN A 126 9.92 46.44 21.36
CA GLN A 126 10.67 47.03 22.47
C GLN A 126 9.90 46.86 23.78
N GLY A 127 10.60 46.41 24.83
CA GLY A 127 9.97 46.05 26.12
C GLY A 127 9.62 44.56 26.26
N SER A 128 9.85 43.72 25.24
CA SER A 128 9.61 42.27 25.35
C SER A 128 10.68 41.57 26.18
N THR A 129 10.28 40.58 26.98
CA THR A 129 11.18 39.72 27.74
C THR A 129 11.31 38.33 27.10
N ARG A 130 12.53 37.79 27.05
CA ARG A 130 12.80 36.47 26.48
C ARG A 130 12.11 35.36 27.32
N ASN A 131 11.24 34.56 26.69
CA ASN A 131 10.55 33.42 27.32
C ASN A 131 11.00 32.07 26.71
N GLY A 132 12.24 31.67 27.00
CA GLY A 132 12.75 30.34 26.65
C GLY A 132 12.76 30.02 25.15
N THR A 133 12.63 28.73 24.82
CA THR A 133 12.60 28.20 23.44
C THR A 133 11.71 26.97 23.40
N THR A 134 10.81 26.90 22.42
CA THR A 134 9.93 25.75 22.20
C THR A 134 10.57 24.81 21.16
N PRO A 135 10.72 23.51 21.45
CA PRO A 135 11.28 22.58 20.48
C PRO A 135 10.33 22.37 19.29
N PHE A 136 10.86 22.50 18.08
CA PHE A 136 10.16 22.20 16.84
C PHE A 136 10.94 21.12 16.07
N HIS A 137 10.34 19.93 15.94
CA HIS A 137 11.00 18.77 15.32
C HIS A 137 10.68 18.70 13.83
N VAL A 138 11.72 18.61 13.00
CA VAL A 138 11.63 18.36 11.56
C VAL A 138 12.35 17.04 11.25
N GLN A 139 11.73 16.18 10.45
CA GLN A 139 12.37 15.00 9.87
C GLN A 139 12.53 15.24 8.37
N GLU A 140 13.74 15.01 7.86
CA GLU A 140 14.10 15.23 6.46
C GLU A 140 14.58 13.93 5.82
N LEU A 141 14.39 13.80 4.50
CA LEU A 141 14.84 12.66 3.71
C LEU A 141 15.98 13.08 2.79
N THR A 142 17.18 12.54 3.05
CA THR A 142 18.32 12.70 2.14
C THR A 142 18.55 11.40 1.38
N ILE A 143 18.41 11.43 0.06
CA ILE A 143 18.74 10.30 -0.83
C ILE A 143 19.79 10.78 -1.82
N GLN A 144 20.98 10.20 -1.74
CA GLN A 144 22.10 10.53 -2.63
C GLN A 144 22.94 9.28 -2.89
N THR A 145 23.51 9.21 -4.09
CA THR A 145 24.44 8.14 -4.46
C THR A 145 25.80 8.38 -3.80
N SER A 146 26.35 7.35 -3.17
CA SER A 146 27.72 7.33 -2.64
C SER A 146 28.57 6.34 -3.42
N SER A 147 29.69 6.79 -3.98
CA SER A 147 30.59 5.96 -4.78
C SER A 147 31.95 5.79 -4.11
N PHE A 148 32.46 4.57 -4.12
CA PHE A 148 33.79 4.24 -3.62
C PHE A 148 34.46 3.24 -4.58
N LYS A 149 35.79 3.25 -4.59
CA LYS A 149 36.59 2.44 -5.54
C LYS A 149 37.40 1.41 -4.77
N TYR A 150 37.27 0.14 -5.16
CA TYR A 150 38.20 -0.90 -4.73
C TYR A 150 39.49 -0.82 -5.52
N LEU A 151 40.63 -0.80 -4.81
CA LEU A 151 41.95 -0.99 -5.40
C LEU A 151 42.35 -2.43 -5.15
N LEU A 152 42.22 -3.26 -6.19
CA LEU A 152 42.56 -4.68 -6.12
C LEU A 152 44.06 -4.83 -6.33
N GLU A 153 44.73 -5.37 -5.33
CA GLU A 153 46.17 -5.63 -5.40
C GLU A 153 46.47 -6.67 -6.49
N GLN A 154 47.59 -6.48 -7.19
CA GLN A 154 48.03 -7.35 -8.26
C GLN A 154 49.53 -7.62 -8.12
N TRP A 155 49.91 -8.90 -8.15
CA TRP A 155 51.29 -9.36 -8.08
C TRP A 155 51.64 -10.17 -9.32
N VAL A 156 52.91 -10.15 -9.72
CA VAL A 156 53.46 -11.04 -10.75
C VAL A 156 54.32 -12.07 -10.04
N THR A 157 54.05 -13.36 -10.24
CA THR A 157 54.85 -14.45 -9.69
C THR A 157 56.19 -14.55 -10.41
N ALA A 158 57.16 -15.25 -9.81
CA ALA A 158 58.45 -15.52 -10.45
C ALA A 158 58.31 -16.21 -11.82
N ASP A 159 57.22 -16.97 -12.03
CA ASP A 159 56.89 -17.66 -13.28
C ASP A 159 56.17 -16.77 -14.31
N GLY A 160 56.01 -15.47 -14.02
CA GLY A 160 55.35 -14.50 -14.91
C GLY A 160 53.82 -14.52 -14.85
N GLN A 161 53.19 -15.27 -13.94
CA GLN A 161 51.73 -15.28 -13.80
C GLN A 161 51.25 -14.10 -12.96
N THR A 162 50.11 -13.54 -13.33
CA THR A 162 49.50 -12.42 -12.59
C THR A 162 48.46 -12.94 -11.59
N ILE A 163 48.66 -12.66 -10.31
CA ILE A 163 47.69 -12.90 -9.25
C ILE A 163 46.98 -11.57 -8.95
N LYS A 164 45.64 -11.58 -8.98
CA LYS A 164 44.82 -10.40 -8.64
C LYS A 164 43.94 -10.72 -7.43
N ALA A 165 43.80 -9.73 -6.54
CA ALA A 165 42.78 -9.77 -5.50
C ALA A 165 41.38 -9.85 -6.13
N LYS A 166 40.47 -10.59 -5.50
CA LYS A 166 39.08 -10.69 -5.93
C LYS A 166 38.25 -9.57 -5.29
N PRO A 167 37.25 -9.02 -5.99
CA PRO A 167 36.30 -8.11 -5.37
C PRO A 167 35.54 -8.83 -4.24
N PRO A 168 34.98 -8.08 -3.26
CA PRO A 168 34.18 -8.67 -2.19
C PRO A 168 33.05 -9.55 -2.74
N ALA A 169 32.87 -10.73 -2.13
CA ALA A 169 31.86 -11.70 -2.55
C ALA A 169 30.43 -11.13 -2.45
N ASP A 170 30.20 -10.23 -1.49
CA ASP A 170 28.91 -9.58 -1.21
C ASP A 170 28.41 -8.68 -2.35
N LEU A 171 29.25 -8.41 -3.35
CA LEU A 171 28.83 -7.71 -4.57
C LEU A 171 28.10 -8.62 -5.56
N HIS A 172 28.19 -9.94 -5.40
CA HIS A 172 27.60 -10.93 -6.31
C HIS A 172 28.01 -10.73 -7.78
N GLY A 173 29.20 -10.20 -8.02
CA GLY A 173 29.71 -9.91 -9.37
C GLY A 173 29.16 -8.61 -10.00
N HIS A 174 28.39 -7.81 -9.26
CA HIS A 174 27.91 -6.51 -9.71
C HIS A 174 28.83 -5.36 -9.28
N HIS A 175 28.75 -4.23 -9.98
CA HIS A 175 29.43 -2.99 -9.59
C HIS A 175 28.68 -2.19 -8.51
N TYR A 176 27.48 -2.64 -8.15
CA TYR A 176 26.61 -2.00 -7.18
C TYR A 176 26.67 -2.69 -5.83
N GLY A 177 26.65 -1.93 -4.75
CA GLY A 177 26.66 -2.49 -3.39
C GLY A 177 25.38 -3.29 -3.07
N PRO A 178 25.46 -4.25 -2.13
CA PRO A 178 24.33 -5.15 -1.81
C PRO A 178 23.08 -4.40 -1.32
N VAL A 179 23.25 -3.28 -0.61
CA VAL A 179 22.14 -2.44 -0.14
C VAL A 179 21.36 -1.84 -1.30
N LEU A 180 22.06 -1.34 -2.33
CA LEU A 180 21.43 -0.78 -3.51
C LEU A 180 20.73 -1.85 -4.35
N GLN A 181 21.37 -3.02 -4.53
CA GLN A 181 20.75 -4.15 -5.22
C GLN A 181 19.44 -4.55 -4.53
N ALA A 182 19.46 -4.69 -3.20
CA ALA A 182 18.28 -5.01 -2.41
C ALA A 182 17.18 -3.95 -2.55
N TYR A 183 17.54 -2.67 -2.52
CA TYR A 183 16.61 -1.56 -2.74
C TYR A 183 15.95 -1.63 -4.12
N ILE A 184 16.72 -1.82 -5.19
CA ILE A 184 16.20 -1.91 -6.57
C ILE A 184 15.21 -3.09 -6.70
N LEU A 185 15.57 -4.25 -6.16
CA LEU A 185 14.69 -5.42 -6.16
C LEU A 185 13.41 -5.16 -5.36
N HIS A 186 13.51 -4.48 -4.22
CA HIS A 186 12.36 -4.10 -3.42
C HIS A 186 11.42 -3.15 -4.19
N GLN A 187 11.96 -2.12 -4.86
CA GLN A 187 11.12 -1.19 -5.62
C GLN A 187 10.39 -1.89 -6.77
N TYR A 188 11.10 -2.72 -7.53
CA TYR A 188 10.51 -3.41 -8.67
C TYR A 188 9.52 -4.53 -8.25
N ARG A 189 9.90 -5.37 -7.28
CA ARG A 189 9.08 -6.54 -6.88
C ARG A 189 8.09 -6.23 -5.76
N GLY A 190 8.52 -5.48 -4.75
CA GLY A 190 7.71 -5.13 -3.58
C GLY A 190 6.79 -3.93 -3.82
N CYS A 191 7.27 -2.89 -4.49
CA CYS A 191 6.50 -1.68 -4.75
C CYS A 191 5.90 -1.62 -6.16
N SER A 192 6.18 -2.60 -7.03
CA SER A 192 5.68 -2.64 -8.42
C SER A 192 6.05 -1.40 -9.24
N VAL A 193 7.17 -0.74 -8.91
CA VAL A 193 7.69 0.37 -9.73
C VAL A 193 8.13 -0.21 -11.07
N THR A 194 7.73 0.43 -12.17
CA THR A 194 8.10 -0.08 -13.51
C THR A 194 9.59 0.11 -13.76
N GLN A 195 10.18 -0.73 -14.60
CA GLN A 195 11.61 -0.62 -14.91
C GLN A 195 12.02 0.74 -15.49
N PRO A 196 11.25 1.37 -16.41
CA PRO A 196 11.58 2.72 -16.91
C PRO A 196 11.51 3.79 -15.81
N GLU A 197 10.45 3.80 -15.00
CA GLU A 197 10.32 4.78 -13.90
C GLU A 197 11.42 4.63 -12.86
N LEU A 198 11.78 3.38 -12.53
CA LEU A 198 12.87 3.11 -11.61
C LEU A 198 14.21 3.58 -12.18
N LEU A 199 14.43 3.44 -13.49
CA LEU A 199 15.65 3.88 -14.14
C LEU A 199 15.81 5.40 -14.10
N GLU A 200 14.76 6.14 -14.49
CA GLU A 200 14.75 7.61 -14.42
C GLU A 200 15.02 8.10 -12.99
N TRP A 201 14.33 7.50 -12.01
CA TRP A 201 14.52 7.83 -10.61
C TRP A 201 15.95 7.56 -10.12
N LEU A 202 16.58 6.46 -10.56
CA LEU A 202 17.97 6.15 -10.22
C LEU A 202 18.94 7.21 -10.79
N TRP A 203 18.66 7.71 -12.00
CA TRP A 203 19.45 8.80 -12.59
C TRP A 203 19.27 10.12 -11.84
N ASP A 204 18.06 10.46 -11.41
CA ASP A 204 17.78 11.68 -10.65
C ASP A 204 18.54 11.75 -9.32
N ILE A 205 18.79 10.60 -8.67
CA ILE A 205 19.59 10.52 -7.44
C ILE A 205 21.11 10.40 -7.70
N GLY A 206 21.53 10.56 -8.95
CA GLY A 206 22.93 10.58 -9.38
C GLY A 206 23.56 9.19 -9.62
N LEU A 207 22.74 8.16 -9.81
CA LEU A 207 23.22 6.78 -9.95
C LEU A 207 23.44 6.42 -11.42
N SER A 208 24.69 6.20 -11.83
CA SER A 208 25.00 5.85 -13.21
C SER A 208 24.79 4.35 -13.45
N ILE A 209 23.59 3.98 -13.89
CA ILE A 209 23.22 2.61 -14.28
C ILE A 209 22.59 2.59 -15.67
N SER A 210 22.91 1.57 -16.48
CA SER A 210 22.29 1.38 -17.79
C SER A 210 20.97 0.59 -17.69
N SER A 211 20.08 0.76 -18.66
CA SER A 211 18.83 0.00 -18.73
C SER A 211 19.05 -1.52 -18.81
N GLY A 212 20.10 -1.95 -19.52
CA GLY A 212 20.49 -3.35 -19.64
C GLY A 212 21.03 -3.92 -18.33
N GLU A 213 21.85 -3.16 -17.62
CA GLU A 213 22.40 -3.57 -16.32
C GLU A 213 21.31 -3.63 -15.23
N LEU A 214 20.36 -2.68 -15.24
CA LEU A 214 19.16 -2.75 -14.43
C LEU A 214 18.33 -4.00 -14.76
N SER A 215 18.12 -4.30 -16.04
CA SER A 215 17.39 -5.50 -16.46
C SER A 215 18.09 -6.78 -15.98
N GLN A 216 19.42 -6.84 -16.11
CA GLN A 216 20.23 -7.96 -15.65
C GLN A 216 20.09 -8.17 -14.13
N LEU A 217 20.20 -7.09 -13.35
CA LEU A 217 20.02 -7.12 -11.89
C LEU A 217 18.60 -7.61 -11.50
N LEU A 218 17.56 -7.25 -12.27
CA LEU A 218 16.19 -7.67 -11.98
C LEU A 218 15.86 -9.12 -12.37
N THR A 219 16.67 -9.75 -13.24
CA THR A 219 16.33 -11.04 -13.88
C THR A 219 17.30 -12.18 -13.61
N GLN A 220 18.58 -11.91 -13.42
CA GLN A 220 19.64 -12.92 -13.30
C GLN A 220 20.14 -13.07 -11.85
N GLY A 221 20.83 -14.17 -11.54
CA GLY A 221 21.50 -14.35 -10.24
C GLY A 221 20.55 -14.62 -9.05
N HIS A 222 19.31 -15.02 -9.34
CA HIS A 222 18.26 -15.27 -8.34
C HIS A 222 18.00 -16.75 -8.07
N GLU A 223 18.88 -17.65 -8.53
CA GLU A 223 18.72 -19.10 -8.44
C GLU A 223 18.57 -19.55 -6.98
N GLN A 224 19.36 -18.97 -6.07
CA GLN A 224 19.27 -19.26 -4.64
C GLN A 224 17.92 -18.83 -4.04
N PHE A 225 17.38 -17.68 -4.44
CA PHE A 225 16.04 -17.27 -4.01
C PHE A 225 14.97 -18.18 -4.61
N HIS A 226 15.15 -18.67 -5.84
CA HIS A 226 14.25 -19.62 -6.48
C HIS A 226 14.28 -21.00 -5.82
N SER A 227 15.45 -21.47 -5.36
CA SER A 227 15.56 -22.71 -4.59
C SER A 227 14.86 -22.57 -3.24
N GLU A 228 15.14 -21.49 -2.49
CA GLU A 228 14.50 -21.20 -1.20
C GLU A 228 12.97 -21.13 -1.35
N LYS A 229 12.49 -20.41 -2.37
CA LYS A 229 11.06 -20.34 -2.72
C LYS A 229 10.43 -21.70 -2.94
N THR A 230 11.16 -22.60 -3.58
CA THR A 230 10.68 -23.93 -3.94
C THR A 230 10.58 -24.84 -2.71
N GLU A 231 11.51 -24.71 -1.76
CA GLU A 231 11.54 -25.46 -0.50
C GLU A 231 10.51 -24.97 0.52
N LEU A 232 10.18 -23.68 0.49
CA LEU A 232 9.31 -23.00 1.45
C LEU A 232 7.99 -23.73 1.77
N PRO A 233 7.22 -24.30 0.81
CA PRO A 233 5.97 -24.99 1.13
C PRO A 233 6.22 -26.28 1.89
N ALA A 234 7.22 -27.07 1.48
CA ALA A 234 7.50 -28.35 2.13
C ALA A 234 7.93 -28.13 3.58
N THR A 235 8.70 -27.07 3.83
CA THR A 235 9.08 -26.66 5.20
C THR A 235 7.88 -26.07 5.94
N GLY A 236 7.13 -25.17 5.30
CA GLY A 236 5.93 -24.56 5.85
C GLY A 236 4.89 -25.59 6.27
N ILE A 237 4.69 -26.65 5.49
CA ILE A 237 3.77 -27.74 5.82
C ILE A 237 4.27 -28.56 7.01
N ARG A 238 5.56 -28.90 7.03
CA ARG A 238 6.16 -29.69 8.12
C ARG A 238 6.16 -28.96 9.47
N CYS A 239 6.35 -27.65 9.44
CA CYS A 239 6.55 -26.85 10.65
C CYS A 239 5.27 -26.19 11.19
N SER A 240 4.14 -26.28 10.48
CA SER A 240 2.92 -25.54 10.84
C SER A 240 1.83 -26.46 11.38
N SER A 241 1.21 -26.05 12.48
CA SER A 241 0.05 -26.73 13.06
C SER A 241 -1.22 -26.55 12.23
N TYR A 242 -1.25 -25.51 11.40
CA TYR A 242 -2.38 -25.15 10.54
C TYR A 242 -1.89 -24.48 9.24
N ILE A 243 -2.65 -24.71 8.18
CA ILE A 243 -2.47 -24.12 6.86
C ILE A 243 -3.85 -23.79 6.31
N GLN A 244 -4.02 -22.58 5.78
CA GLN A 244 -5.16 -22.22 4.95
C GLN A 244 -4.80 -22.43 3.49
N THR A 245 -5.73 -23.00 2.74
CA THR A 245 -5.65 -23.08 1.29
C THR A 245 -6.92 -22.45 0.70
N ASP A 246 -6.75 -21.65 -0.34
CA ASP A 246 -7.84 -21.06 -1.12
C ASP A 246 -7.47 -21.09 -2.60
N ASP A 247 -8.45 -21.31 -3.48
CA ASP A 247 -8.26 -21.25 -4.93
C ASP A 247 -9.09 -20.12 -5.51
N THR A 248 -8.42 -19.11 -6.07
CA THR A 248 -9.10 -18.00 -6.74
C THR A 248 -8.92 -18.12 -8.25
N GLY A 249 -10.01 -18.04 -9.01
CA GLY A 249 -9.94 -17.96 -10.48
C GLY A 249 -9.08 -16.77 -10.92
N THR A 250 -8.12 -16.99 -11.81
CA THR A 250 -7.20 -15.96 -12.29
C THR A 250 -7.05 -16.04 -13.80
N ARG A 251 -6.77 -14.90 -14.44
CA ARG A 251 -6.41 -14.88 -15.86
C ARG A 251 -4.92 -14.64 -15.99
N HIS A 252 -4.23 -15.53 -16.69
CA HIS A 252 -2.81 -15.43 -16.93
C HIS A 252 -2.53 -15.56 -18.43
N GLN A 253 -1.90 -14.56 -19.02
CA GLN A 253 -1.64 -14.50 -20.48
C GLN A 253 -2.91 -14.81 -21.28
N GLU A 254 -4.01 -14.12 -20.92
CA GLU A 254 -5.33 -14.23 -21.56
C GLU A 254 -6.07 -15.56 -21.36
N GLN A 255 -5.42 -16.57 -20.77
CA GLN A 255 -6.02 -17.87 -20.47
C GLN A 255 -6.61 -17.90 -19.06
N ASN A 256 -7.73 -18.60 -18.89
CA ASN A 256 -8.31 -18.86 -17.59
C ASN A 256 -7.46 -19.89 -16.84
N GLY A 257 -7.18 -19.63 -15.57
CA GLY A 257 -6.49 -20.53 -14.67
C GLY A 257 -6.94 -20.32 -13.23
N TYR A 258 -6.23 -20.94 -12.31
CA TYR A 258 -6.49 -20.85 -10.88
C TYR A 258 -5.23 -20.37 -10.17
N CYS A 259 -5.39 -19.57 -9.14
CA CYS A 259 -4.33 -19.17 -8.23
C CYS A 259 -4.59 -19.84 -6.88
N THR A 260 -3.80 -20.86 -6.58
CA THR A 260 -3.80 -21.50 -5.27
C THR A 260 -2.99 -20.66 -4.30
N ILE A 261 -3.63 -20.24 -3.22
CA ILE A 261 -3.03 -19.52 -2.11
C ILE A 261 -2.88 -20.51 -0.96
N ILE A 262 -1.65 -20.76 -0.53
CA ILE A 262 -1.34 -21.52 0.68
C ILE A 262 -0.76 -20.53 1.68
N ASN A 263 -1.39 -20.38 2.84
CA ASN A 263 -0.90 -19.43 3.84
C ASN A 263 -1.10 -19.87 5.28
N ASN A 264 -0.39 -19.21 6.17
CA ASN A 264 -0.64 -19.18 7.60
C ASN A 264 -0.03 -17.91 8.20
N GLU A 265 0.14 -17.86 9.52
CA GLU A 265 0.77 -16.72 10.21
C GLU A 265 2.24 -16.50 9.82
N SER A 266 2.94 -17.56 9.40
CA SER A 266 4.37 -17.55 9.14
C SER A 266 4.71 -17.36 7.67
N PHE A 267 3.87 -17.83 6.74
CA PHE A 267 4.16 -17.68 5.32
C PHE A 267 2.90 -17.59 4.44
N ALA A 268 3.08 -17.08 3.23
CA ALA A 268 2.09 -17.15 2.17
C ALA A 268 2.79 -17.53 0.86
N ARG A 269 2.15 -18.39 0.08
CA ARG A 269 2.58 -18.77 -1.27
C ARG A 269 1.39 -18.70 -2.20
N LEU A 270 1.61 -18.06 -3.34
CA LEU A 270 0.67 -18.02 -4.44
C LEU A 270 1.24 -18.80 -5.62
N LYS A 271 0.41 -19.63 -6.24
CA LYS A 271 0.80 -20.45 -7.38
C LYS A 271 -0.32 -20.44 -8.40
N SER A 272 0.00 -20.03 -9.63
CA SER A 272 -0.96 -20.05 -10.72
C SER A 272 -0.82 -21.34 -11.53
N THR A 273 -1.93 -22.02 -11.80
CA THR A 273 -2.01 -23.29 -12.54
C THR A 273 -3.10 -23.19 -13.60
N GLY A 274 -2.91 -23.89 -14.72
CA GLY A 274 -3.90 -23.93 -15.82
C GLY A 274 -5.14 -24.77 -15.51
N SER A 275 -5.10 -25.55 -14.43
CA SER A 275 -6.20 -26.36 -13.92
C SER A 275 -6.33 -26.16 -12.41
N LEU A 276 -7.52 -26.43 -11.88
CA LEU A 276 -7.74 -26.50 -10.43
C LEU A 276 -6.86 -27.63 -9.88
N THR A 277 -5.79 -27.29 -9.17
CA THR A 277 -4.85 -28.30 -8.68
C THR A 277 -5.24 -28.80 -7.30
N THR A 278 -5.52 -30.11 -7.18
CA THR A 278 -5.40 -30.83 -5.92
C THR A 278 -3.93 -31.13 -5.64
N PHE A 279 -3.28 -30.29 -4.82
CA PHE A 279 -1.99 -30.44 -4.12
C PHE A 279 -0.72 -30.96 -4.85
N ASN A 280 -0.79 -31.51 -6.05
CA ASN A 280 0.35 -31.97 -6.83
C ASN A 280 0.41 -31.22 -8.17
N ASP A 281 1.64 -31.08 -8.66
CA ASP A 281 2.01 -30.68 -10.02
C ASP A 281 2.32 -29.21 -10.31
N GLY A 282 3.49 -29.06 -10.92
CA GLY A 282 4.26 -27.85 -11.10
C GLY A 282 3.67 -26.84 -12.08
N ALA A 283 3.79 -25.57 -11.72
CA ALA A 283 3.69 -24.43 -12.62
C ALA A 283 4.25 -23.18 -11.93
N ARG A 284 4.54 -22.16 -12.75
CA ARG A 284 5.33 -20.96 -12.43
C ARG A 284 4.66 -20.06 -11.38
N GLN A 285 5.51 -19.45 -10.57
CA GLN A 285 5.17 -19.00 -9.22
C GLN A 285 5.35 -17.48 -9.11
N PHE A 286 4.36 -16.77 -8.58
CA PHE A 286 4.53 -15.40 -8.10
C PHE A 286 4.71 -15.45 -6.57
N GLY A 287 5.87 -15.02 -6.09
CA GLY A 287 6.20 -15.09 -4.67
C GLY A 287 5.89 -13.75 -4.00
N VAL A 288 4.91 -13.73 -3.10
CA VAL A 288 4.80 -12.68 -2.09
C VAL A 288 5.39 -13.29 -0.83
N PHE A 289 6.59 -12.85 -0.45
CA PHE A 289 7.27 -13.38 0.72
C PHE A 289 7.02 -12.51 1.93
N LYS A 290 6.63 -13.15 3.03
CA LYS A 290 6.74 -12.59 4.36
C LYS A 290 7.34 -13.66 5.26
N LEU A 291 8.66 -13.77 5.27
CA LEU A 291 9.42 -14.43 6.33
C LEU A 291 10.60 -13.54 6.72
N PRO A 292 10.99 -13.52 8.02
CA PRO A 292 12.03 -12.66 8.55
C PRO A 292 13.42 -13.15 8.11
N CYS A 293 13.94 -12.61 7.01
CA CYS A 293 15.37 -12.66 6.69
C CYS A 293 16.15 -12.00 7.86
N GLY A 294 17.05 -12.75 8.51
CA GLY A 294 17.91 -12.24 9.60
C GLY A 294 18.93 -11.17 9.19
N ILE A 295 19.07 -10.93 7.89
CA ILE A 295 19.90 -9.85 7.31
C ILE A 295 19.03 -8.59 7.02
N CYS A 296 17.71 -8.72 7.04
CA CYS A 296 16.72 -7.72 6.62
C CYS A 296 15.83 -7.26 7.79
N SER A 297 16.38 -7.22 9.01
CA SER A 297 15.64 -7.00 10.27
C SER A 297 14.89 -5.65 10.32
N SER A 298 15.17 -4.69 9.43
CA SER A 298 14.57 -3.36 9.44
C SER A 298 13.33 -3.16 8.56
N TYR A 299 12.95 -4.08 7.66
CA TYR A 299 11.80 -3.84 6.76
C TYR A 299 10.82 -5.00 6.75
N ARG A 300 9.88 -4.94 7.69
CA ARG A 300 8.72 -5.83 7.76
C ARG A 300 7.51 -5.19 7.08
N GLU A 301 6.83 -6.04 6.32
CA GLU A 301 5.45 -5.94 5.82
C GLU A 301 5.23 -5.28 4.45
N LEU A 302 4.89 -6.11 3.46
CA LEU A 302 4.04 -5.72 2.33
C LEU A 302 2.89 -6.73 2.20
N THR A 303 1.70 -6.19 2.02
CA THR A 303 0.40 -6.87 2.12
C THR A 303 -0.33 -6.76 0.78
N ILE A 304 -0.78 -7.88 0.22
CA ILE A 304 -1.98 -8.17 -0.63
C ILE A 304 -2.48 -7.17 -1.73
N GLN A 305 -2.00 -5.93 -1.83
CA GLN A 305 -2.53 -4.92 -2.77
C GLN A 305 -2.16 -5.18 -4.25
N GLN A 306 -1.12 -5.96 -4.54
CA GLN A 306 -0.69 -6.24 -5.91
C GLN A 306 -1.67 -7.13 -6.70
N ALA A 307 -2.57 -7.87 -6.03
CA ALA A 307 -3.62 -8.64 -6.72
C ALA A 307 -4.83 -7.77 -7.11
N TRP A 308 -4.97 -6.57 -6.53
CA TRP A 308 -6.12 -5.68 -6.74
C TRP A 308 -5.91 -4.67 -7.89
N HIS A 309 -4.69 -4.16 -8.08
CA HIS A 309 -4.43 -3.11 -9.09
C HIS A 309 -4.23 -3.63 -10.53
N SER A 310 -4.08 -4.94 -10.73
CA SER A 310 -3.96 -5.55 -12.06
C SER A 310 -5.30 -5.88 -12.74
N GLY A 311 -6.45 -5.52 -12.13
CA GLY A 311 -7.77 -5.80 -12.71
C GLY A 311 -8.12 -7.31 -12.80
N LEU A 312 -7.38 -8.17 -12.08
CA LEU A 312 -7.49 -9.63 -12.16
C LEU A 312 -8.55 -10.25 -11.22
N ILE A 313 -9.31 -9.45 -10.47
CA ILE A 313 -10.34 -9.94 -9.54
C ILE A 313 -11.69 -9.34 -9.90
N ASN A 314 -12.61 -10.20 -10.35
CA ASN A 314 -14.02 -9.84 -10.53
C ASN A 314 -14.75 -9.98 -9.19
N ARG A 315 -15.58 -9.01 -8.83
CA ARG A 315 -16.17 -8.87 -7.47
C ARG A 315 -17.33 -9.83 -7.17
N ASN A 316 -17.71 -10.67 -8.14
CA ASN A 316 -18.92 -11.48 -8.05
C ASN A 316 -18.57 -12.96 -8.20
N GLU A 317 -18.22 -13.59 -7.08
CA GLU A 317 -18.48 -15.02 -6.85
C GLU A 317 -18.27 -15.32 -5.35
N ARG A 318 -19.10 -14.70 -4.52
CA ARG A 318 -19.51 -15.35 -3.27
C ARG A 318 -20.64 -16.29 -3.64
N THR A 319 -20.40 -17.60 -3.63
CA THR A 319 -21.37 -18.56 -3.09
C THR A 319 -20.84 -20.00 -3.05
N ARG A 320 -21.08 -20.61 -1.88
CA ARG A 320 -21.27 -22.02 -1.54
C ARG A 320 -20.04 -22.87 -1.28
#